data_AF-A0A550CGJ6-F1
#
_entry.id   AF-A0A550CGJ6-F1
#
_cell.length_a   1.000
_cell.length_b   1.000
_cell.length_c   1.000
_cell.angle_alpha   90.00
_cell.angle_beta   90.00
_cell.angle_gamma   90.00
#
_symmetry.space_group_name_H-M   'P 1'
#
loop_
_entity.id
_entity.type
_entity.pdbx_description
1 polymer ?
#
loop_
_entity_poly.entity_id
_entity_poly.type
_entity_poly.pdbx_seq_one_letter_code
_entity_poly.pdbx_strand_id
1 'polypeptide(L)'
;MDFNISLSLSTCKRVLSAMPDVFASGSSYQSPLAGQKVSNVTGLVTAKADSGFYLMGEPVDDVRVSTGLYVYSSSSTVLDAVAVGDEISLSGTVSEYRSSSSPDYLFLTELASPSAISVLSSNNTVTPIILGVDRSPPTQKLSGLDIGEDGWLSVPNNVTRIEEVNATLVPDAYGLDFWESLEGQLVMIPSPVALNFENSYGEFWVYGDWPVTGKNARGGLSLTFGPDGVPDANPETVMIGSPLDGTDNPKVAMGVTLSDITGVVHYEFGYYYILPLTAPSVLSAPSETAQPTSIQPDGGSCSLTFGDYNVENMAPTSGHLPTVADHIATYLLTPDIMFLQEIQDNSGPTDDGTVTANVTLTTLANAIANVSGVTYSFIEIAPEDGMDGGQPGGNIRQAYLYRSDKLQLVSGSPAGTALDSVEVQESSGGMPTLSLNPGRIEPENAAWEDSRKPLVAQWETTDGTQLFTVNLHLVSKGGSSTTHANGRSPVNLGVEQRTSQVELAAAFVQSILDIDPDANVIVSGDFNEYTQTRSVLQALDDITTEIDEAAGLEEVERYTYVYDQNTQQLDHAFVSEAIAARGVEVEHVHVNNWSPTYKARISDHDPSVGKISLC
;
A
#
# COMPACT_ATOMS: atom_id res chain seq x y z
N MET A 1 -61.14 43.81 -57.47
CA MET A 1 -60.30 44.83 -56.83
C MET A 1 -60.16 44.46 -55.37
N ASP A 2 -59.00 44.20 -54.79
CA ASP A 2 -57.71 43.70 -55.23
C ASP A 2 -57.05 43.16 -53.96
N PHE A 3 -56.17 42.19 -54.12
CA PHE A 3 -55.34 41.60 -53.07
C PHE A 3 -54.55 42.68 -52.31
N ASN A 4 -54.39 42.49 -50.99
CA ASN A 4 -53.04 42.43 -50.42
C ASN A 4 -53.02 41.90 -48.98
N ILE A 5 -52.17 40.90 -48.80
CA ILE A 5 -51.70 40.33 -47.54
C ILE A 5 -50.56 41.22 -47.02
N SER A 6 -50.62 41.60 -45.75
CA SER A 6 -49.49 42.19 -45.02
C SER A 6 -49.37 41.50 -43.67
N LEU A 7 -48.35 40.65 -43.56
CA LEU A 7 -47.83 40.09 -42.31
C LEU A 7 -47.03 41.19 -41.60
N SER A 8 -47.34 41.48 -40.34
CA SER A 8 -46.49 42.29 -39.45
C SER A 8 -45.94 41.40 -38.35
N LEU A 9 -44.61 41.36 -38.26
CA LEU A 9 -43.80 40.54 -37.38
C LEU A 9 -44.12 40.79 -35.89
N SER A 10 -44.33 39.69 -35.17
CA SER A 10 -44.20 39.62 -33.72
C SER A 10 -42.72 39.58 -33.36
N THR A 11 -42.25 40.58 -32.61
CA THR A 11 -40.93 40.60 -31.98
C THR A 11 -40.82 39.45 -31.00
N CYS A 12 -40.04 38.44 -31.40
CA CYS A 12 -39.68 37.30 -30.58
C CYS A 12 -38.80 37.76 -29.43
N LYS A 13 -39.29 37.65 -28.19
CA LYS A 13 -38.43 37.64 -26.99
C LYS A 13 -37.45 36.48 -27.18
N ARG A 14 -36.16 36.77 -27.30
CA ARG A 14 -35.10 35.77 -27.16
C ARG A 14 -35.25 35.16 -25.76
N VAL A 15 -35.74 33.93 -25.72
CA VAL A 15 -35.45 33.02 -24.62
C VAL A 15 -33.94 32.80 -24.70
N LEU A 16 -33.19 33.31 -23.73
CA LEU A 16 -31.86 32.75 -23.45
C LEU A 16 -32.12 31.29 -23.06
N SER A 17 -31.86 30.36 -23.98
CA SER A 17 -31.79 28.96 -23.61
C SER A 17 -30.59 28.82 -22.68
N ALA A 18 -30.83 28.43 -21.43
CA ALA A 18 -29.81 27.86 -20.58
C ALA A 18 -29.06 26.81 -21.42
N MET A 19 -27.75 26.97 -21.57
CA MET A 19 -26.94 25.97 -22.26
C MET A 19 -26.96 24.68 -21.41
N PRO A 20 -26.89 23.49 -22.02
CA PRO A 20 -26.59 22.29 -21.25
C PRO A 20 -25.22 22.49 -20.61
N ASP A 21 -25.11 22.28 -19.30
CA ASP A 21 -23.85 22.32 -18.55
C ASP A 21 -22.86 21.32 -19.16
N VAL A 22 -21.97 21.79 -20.03
CA VAL A 22 -20.90 20.97 -20.61
C VAL A 22 -19.79 20.68 -19.59
N PHE A 23 -19.67 21.54 -18.59
CA PHE A 23 -18.72 21.41 -17.48
C PHE A 23 -19.10 20.33 -16.49
N ALA A 24 -20.35 19.86 -16.51
CA ALA A 24 -20.75 18.74 -15.72
C ALA A 24 -20.28 17.43 -16.40
N SER A 25 -19.27 16.78 -15.83
CA SER A 25 -19.20 15.30 -15.79
C SER A 25 -20.53 14.68 -15.27
N GLY A 26 -21.46 15.51 -14.80
CA GLY A 26 -22.72 15.13 -14.20
C GLY A 26 -22.53 15.15 -12.69
N SER A 27 -23.59 14.80 -11.96
CA SER A 27 -23.45 14.46 -10.54
C SER A 27 -23.05 12.98 -10.38
N SER A 28 -22.28 12.42 -11.33
CA SER A 28 -21.94 10.99 -11.50
C SER A 28 -20.60 10.87 -12.24
N TYR A 29 -20.00 9.67 -12.27
CA TYR A 29 -18.68 9.39 -12.89
C TYR A 29 -18.62 9.48 -14.42
N GLN A 30 -19.77 9.57 -15.10
CA GLN A 30 -19.81 9.74 -16.56
C GLN A 30 -20.76 10.85 -16.95
N SER A 31 -20.32 11.67 -17.90
CA SER A 31 -21.09 12.76 -18.45
C SER A 31 -22.32 12.27 -19.22
N PRO A 32 -23.51 12.86 -18.96
CA PRO A 32 -24.68 12.61 -19.80
C PRO A 32 -24.50 13.12 -21.24
N LEU A 33 -23.46 13.92 -21.49
CA LEU A 33 -23.10 14.46 -22.79
C LEU A 33 -22.02 13.65 -23.51
N ALA A 34 -21.55 12.53 -22.95
CA ALA A 34 -20.55 11.66 -23.58
C ALA A 34 -20.87 11.35 -25.05
N GLY A 35 -19.90 11.59 -25.94
CA GLY A 35 -20.01 11.43 -27.39
C GLY A 35 -20.77 12.55 -28.12
N GLN A 36 -21.36 13.51 -27.41
CA GLN A 36 -22.11 14.61 -28.02
C GLN A 36 -21.20 15.78 -28.40
N LYS A 37 -21.52 16.41 -29.54
CA LYS A 37 -20.91 17.67 -29.94
C LYS A 37 -21.58 18.82 -29.22
N VAL A 38 -20.76 19.69 -28.65
CA VAL A 38 -21.19 20.85 -27.87
C VAL A 38 -20.58 22.11 -28.45
N SER A 39 -21.26 23.23 -28.25
CA SER A 39 -20.86 24.52 -28.85
C SER A 39 -21.14 25.67 -27.90
N ASN A 40 -20.33 26.72 -27.99
CA ASN A 40 -20.36 27.88 -27.10
C ASN A 40 -20.14 27.52 -25.62
N VAL A 41 -19.29 26.52 -25.37
CA VAL A 41 -18.79 26.21 -24.02
C VAL A 41 -17.96 27.41 -23.57
N THR A 42 -18.26 28.00 -22.42
CA THR A 42 -17.55 29.19 -21.92
C THR A 42 -16.89 28.91 -20.58
N GLY A 43 -15.61 29.25 -20.43
CA GLY A 43 -14.93 29.13 -19.15
C GLY A 43 -13.56 29.81 -19.13
N LEU A 44 -13.03 29.94 -17.92
CA LEU A 44 -11.75 30.56 -17.60
C LEU A 44 -10.62 29.54 -17.72
N VAL A 45 -9.60 29.84 -18.50
CA VAL A 45 -8.39 29.01 -18.59
C VAL A 45 -7.60 29.11 -17.29
N THR A 46 -7.54 28.03 -16.53
CA THR A 46 -6.88 27.98 -15.20
C THR A 46 -5.48 27.42 -15.24
N ALA A 47 -5.21 26.48 -16.15
CA ALA A 47 -3.92 25.84 -16.32
C ALA A 47 -3.71 25.36 -17.76
N LYS A 48 -2.46 25.11 -18.14
CA LYS A 48 -2.08 24.52 -19.42
C LYS A 48 -1.17 23.32 -19.17
N ALA A 49 -1.33 22.29 -19.99
CA ALA A 49 -0.50 21.10 -20.03
C ALA A 49 0.04 20.88 -21.45
N ASP A 50 0.96 19.93 -21.62
CA ASP A 50 1.56 19.64 -22.93
C ASP A 50 0.55 19.18 -24.00
N SER A 51 -0.54 18.53 -23.57
CA SER A 51 -1.58 17.99 -24.45
C SER A 51 -2.98 18.53 -24.17
N GLY A 52 -3.08 19.73 -23.59
CA GLY A 52 -4.38 20.35 -23.34
C GLY A 52 -4.32 21.57 -22.44
N PHE A 53 -5.48 22.03 -22.01
CA PHE A 53 -5.62 23.08 -21.02
C PHE A 53 -6.90 22.88 -20.20
N TYR A 54 -6.95 23.50 -19.03
CA TYR A 54 -8.03 23.34 -18.07
C TYR A 54 -8.90 24.58 -18.08
N LEU A 55 -10.21 24.37 -18.05
CA LEU A 55 -11.21 25.41 -17.94
C LEU A 55 -11.94 25.31 -16.61
N MET A 56 -12.30 26.46 -16.05
CA MET A 56 -13.24 26.58 -14.94
C MET A 56 -14.47 27.34 -15.42
N GLY A 57 -15.63 26.68 -15.36
CA GLY A 57 -16.93 27.27 -15.66
C GLY A 57 -17.45 28.14 -14.51
N GLU A 58 -18.69 28.60 -14.65
CA GLU A 58 -19.39 29.33 -13.60
C GLU A 58 -19.62 28.45 -12.36
N PRO A 59 -19.56 29.01 -11.13
CA PRO A 59 -19.85 28.26 -9.91
C PRO A 59 -21.27 27.67 -9.90
N VAL A 60 -21.39 26.46 -9.37
CA VAL A 60 -22.67 25.76 -9.15
C VAL A 60 -22.85 25.41 -7.68
N ASP A 61 -24.10 25.40 -7.20
CA ASP A 61 -24.41 25.08 -5.78
C ASP A 61 -24.30 23.58 -5.48
N ASP A 62 -24.36 22.72 -6.50
CA ASP A 62 -24.31 21.28 -6.34
C ASP A 62 -22.87 20.79 -6.23
N VAL A 63 -22.43 20.46 -5.01
CA VAL A 63 -21.06 20.02 -4.69
C VAL A 63 -20.58 18.78 -5.44
N ARG A 64 -21.52 18.03 -6.04
CA ARG A 64 -21.24 16.82 -6.84
C ARG A 64 -20.81 17.14 -8.25
N VAL A 65 -21.10 18.34 -8.74
CA VAL A 65 -20.85 18.73 -10.11
C VAL A 65 -19.54 19.49 -10.15
N SER A 66 -18.54 18.92 -10.82
CA SER A 66 -17.33 19.67 -11.13
C SER A 66 -17.66 20.81 -12.08
N THR A 67 -17.02 21.97 -11.85
CA THR A 67 -16.99 23.09 -12.81
C THR A 67 -15.69 23.12 -13.62
N GLY A 68 -14.81 22.15 -13.38
CA GLY A 68 -13.57 21.94 -14.11
C GLY A 68 -13.82 21.16 -15.39
N LEU A 69 -13.03 21.44 -16.44
CA LEU A 69 -13.05 20.68 -17.68
C LEU A 69 -11.66 20.65 -18.31
N TYR A 70 -11.16 19.44 -18.57
CA TYR A 70 -9.94 19.28 -19.37
C TYR A 70 -10.29 19.35 -20.86
N VAL A 71 -9.60 20.22 -21.59
CA VAL A 71 -9.72 20.34 -23.04
C VAL A 71 -8.50 19.69 -23.69
N TYR A 72 -8.69 18.50 -24.24
CA TYR A 72 -7.61 17.73 -24.86
C TYR A 72 -7.26 18.25 -26.26
N SER A 73 -5.99 18.58 -26.46
CA SER A 73 -5.42 18.85 -27.78
C SER A 73 -3.89 18.80 -27.76
N SER A 74 -3.29 18.02 -28.67
CA SER A 74 -1.85 18.07 -28.96
C SER A 74 -1.47 19.07 -30.05
N SER A 75 -2.43 19.89 -30.52
CA SER A 75 -2.17 20.88 -31.57
C SER A 75 -1.59 22.15 -30.99
N SER A 76 -0.35 22.51 -31.36
CA SER A 76 0.25 23.78 -30.95
C SER A 76 -0.60 24.99 -31.34
N THR A 77 -1.26 24.98 -32.51
CA THR A 77 -2.20 26.04 -32.92
C THR A 77 -3.35 26.23 -31.94
N VAL A 78 -3.88 25.14 -31.36
CA VAL A 78 -4.95 25.21 -30.36
C VAL A 78 -4.39 25.72 -29.02
N LEU A 79 -3.26 25.15 -28.58
CA LEU A 79 -2.64 25.52 -27.31
C LEU A 79 -2.14 26.97 -27.31
N ASP A 80 -1.64 27.49 -28.43
CA ASP A 80 -1.17 28.87 -28.59
C ASP A 80 -2.32 29.88 -28.71
N ALA A 81 -3.55 29.42 -28.93
CA ALA A 81 -4.73 30.29 -29.05
C ALA A 81 -5.26 30.80 -27.70
N VAL A 82 -4.75 30.26 -26.58
CA VAL A 82 -5.23 30.56 -25.23
C VAL A 82 -4.07 30.77 -24.25
N ALA A 83 -4.28 31.66 -23.28
CA ALA A 83 -3.41 31.88 -22.14
C ALA A 83 -4.17 31.64 -20.82
N VAL A 84 -3.43 31.28 -19.76
CA VAL A 84 -4.01 31.25 -18.41
C VAL A 84 -4.55 32.64 -18.06
N GLY A 85 -5.76 32.68 -17.50
CA GLY A 85 -6.49 33.92 -17.23
C GLY A 85 -7.37 34.42 -18.39
N ASP A 86 -7.37 33.76 -19.54
CA ASP A 86 -8.34 34.04 -20.61
C ASP A 86 -9.70 33.42 -20.28
N GLU A 87 -10.76 34.21 -20.41
CA GLU A 87 -12.13 33.69 -20.51
C GLU A 87 -12.39 33.39 -21.98
N ILE A 88 -12.75 32.15 -22.32
CA ILE A 88 -12.90 31.73 -23.72
C ILE A 88 -14.28 31.14 -24.00
N SER A 89 -14.66 31.13 -25.27
CA SER A 89 -15.74 30.31 -25.80
C SER A 89 -15.17 29.31 -26.81
N LEU A 90 -15.61 28.04 -26.76
CA LEU A 90 -15.19 27.01 -27.72
C LEU A 90 -16.30 26.00 -28.04
N SER A 91 -16.03 25.15 -29.02
CA SER A 91 -16.85 23.98 -29.38
C SER A 91 -15.98 22.73 -29.37
N GLY A 92 -16.57 21.56 -29.09
CA GLY A 92 -15.84 20.30 -29.03
C GLY A 92 -16.77 19.10 -28.95
N THR A 93 -16.22 17.94 -28.60
CA THR A 93 -16.98 16.71 -28.34
C THR A 93 -16.64 16.24 -26.94
N VAL A 94 -17.66 16.03 -26.10
CA VAL A 94 -17.45 15.47 -24.76
C VAL A 94 -17.07 14.00 -24.91
N SER A 95 -16.03 13.57 -24.20
CA SER A 95 -15.48 12.22 -24.27
C SER A 95 -15.21 11.70 -22.87
N GLU A 96 -15.53 10.42 -22.66
CA GLU A 96 -15.07 9.63 -21.51
C GLU A 96 -13.79 8.92 -21.95
N TYR A 97 -12.63 9.43 -21.54
CA TYR A 97 -11.35 8.95 -22.00
C TYR A 97 -10.73 7.96 -21.01
N ARG A 98 -10.22 6.85 -21.54
CA ARG A 98 -9.36 5.91 -20.82
C ARG A 98 -8.42 5.23 -21.82
N SER A 99 -7.20 4.95 -21.39
CA SER A 99 -6.27 4.15 -22.19
C SER A 99 -6.80 2.73 -22.41
N SER A 100 -6.74 2.23 -23.65
CA SER A 100 -7.08 0.83 -23.93
C SER A 100 -6.09 -0.17 -23.32
N SER A 101 -4.89 0.27 -22.93
CA SER A 101 -3.90 -0.57 -22.22
C SER A 101 -4.20 -0.72 -20.73
N SER A 102 -5.10 0.10 -20.19
CA SER A 102 -5.43 0.15 -18.76
C SER A 102 -6.96 0.15 -18.60
N PRO A 103 -7.63 -0.97 -18.96
CA PRO A 103 -9.09 -1.04 -19.04
C PRO A 103 -9.79 -0.97 -17.68
N ASP A 104 -9.06 -1.09 -16.57
CA ASP A 104 -9.62 -1.06 -15.21
C ASP A 104 -9.51 0.30 -14.53
N TYR A 105 -8.90 1.28 -15.17
CA TYR A 105 -8.91 2.67 -14.71
C TYR A 105 -10.30 3.29 -14.90
N LEU A 106 -10.61 4.33 -14.11
CA LEU A 106 -11.78 5.17 -14.36
C LEU A 106 -11.61 5.98 -15.65
N PHE A 107 -12.72 6.41 -16.22
CA PHE A 107 -12.77 7.40 -17.30
C PHE A 107 -12.45 8.79 -16.75
N LEU A 108 -11.71 9.55 -17.54
CA LEU A 108 -11.53 11.00 -17.41
C LEU A 108 -12.55 11.69 -18.33
N THR A 109 -13.34 12.62 -17.79
CA THR A 109 -14.21 13.45 -18.61
C THR A 109 -13.38 14.55 -19.30
N GLU A 110 -13.38 14.58 -20.63
CA GLU A 110 -12.65 15.58 -21.40
C GLU A 110 -13.44 16.16 -22.58
N LEU A 111 -13.04 17.35 -23.05
CA LEU A 111 -13.51 17.95 -24.29
C LEU A 111 -12.49 17.73 -25.41
N ALA A 112 -12.79 16.79 -26.30
CA ALA A 112 -11.95 16.45 -27.43
C ALA A 112 -12.27 17.30 -28.68
N SER A 113 -11.30 17.36 -29.61
CA SER A 113 -11.43 18.05 -30.91
C SER A 113 -11.90 19.52 -30.78
N PRO A 114 -11.23 20.36 -29.97
CA PRO A 114 -11.64 21.74 -29.76
C PRO A 114 -11.58 22.55 -31.06
N SER A 115 -12.56 23.43 -31.23
CA SER A 115 -12.74 24.28 -32.41
C SER A 115 -13.48 25.56 -32.06
N ALA A 116 -13.50 26.53 -32.98
CA ALA A 116 -14.19 27.81 -32.80
C ALA A 116 -13.81 28.54 -31.50
N ILE A 117 -12.53 28.45 -31.10
CA ILE A 117 -12.00 29.10 -29.90
C ILE A 117 -12.02 30.62 -30.11
N SER A 118 -12.59 31.34 -29.15
CA SER A 118 -12.64 32.80 -29.11
C SER A 118 -12.35 33.28 -27.70
N VAL A 119 -11.35 34.14 -27.54
CA VAL A 119 -11.10 34.84 -26.27
C VAL A 119 -12.15 35.93 -26.08
N LEU A 120 -12.86 35.88 -24.95
CA LEU A 120 -13.90 36.81 -24.55
C LEU A 120 -13.34 37.95 -23.67
N SER A 121 -12.45 37.61 -22.74
CA SER A 121 -11.66 38.55 -21.94
C SER A 121 -10.32 37.91 -21.54
N SER A 122 -9.36 38.71 -21.09
CA SER A 122 -8.02 38.27 -20.70
C SER A 122 -7.60 38.87 -19.37
N ASN A 123 -6.60 38.27 -18.72
CA ASN A 123 -6.08 38.66 -17.40
C ASN A 123 -7.14 38.64 -16.29
N ASN A 124 -8.09 37.71 -16.38
CA ASN A 124 -9.01 37.44 -15.30
C ASN A 124 -8.27 36.79 -14.13
N THR A 125 -8.78 36.99 -12.92
CA THR A 125 -8.20 36.39 -11.71
C THR A 125 -8.62 34.92 -11.65
N VAL A 126 -7.65 34.03 -11.53
CA VAL A 126 -7.88 32.62 -11.27
C VAL A 126 -7.87 32.40 -9.76
N THR A 127 -8.95 31.85 -9.22
CA THR A 127 -9.09 31.59 -7.78
C THR A 127 -9.26 30.09 -7.56
N PRO A 128 -8.36 29.42 -6.82
CA PRO A 128 -8.51 28.00 -6.51
C PRO A 128 -9.55 27.78 -5.41
N ILE A 129 -10.11 26.57 -5.36
CA ILE A 129 -10.80 26.05 -4.18
C ILE A 129 -9.76 25.69 -3.12
N ILE A 130 -9.93 26.16 -1.90
CA ILE A 130 -9.00 25.87 -0.81
C ILE A 130 -9.45 24.60 -0.09
N LEU A 131 -8.70 23.51 -0.24
CA LEU A 131 -8.98 22.25 0.45
C LEU A 131 -8.67 22.39 1.95
N GLY A 132 -9.55 21.86 2.80
CA GLY A 132 -9.55 22.09 4.26
C GLY A 132 -10.34 23.32 4.71
N VAL A 133 -10.72 24.21 3.79
CA VAL A 133 -11.50 25.43 4.09
C VAL A 133 -12.83 25.43 3.35
N ASP A 134 -12.79 25.32 2.02
CA ASP A 134 -13.97 25.36 1.16
C ASP A 134 -14.57 23.96 0.97
N ARG A 135 -13.72 22.93 0.89
CA ARG A 135 -14.06 21.52 0.72
C ARG A 135 -13.06 20.65 1.48
N SER A 136 -13.51 19.56 2.08
CA SER A 136 -12.64 18.57 2.74
C SER A 136 -13.04 17.17 2.32
N PRO A 137 -12.09 16.26 2.04
CA PRO A 137 -12.41 14.88 1.73
C PRO A 137 -12.94 14.14 2.97
N PRO A 138 -13.75 13.09 2.80
CA PRO A 138 -14.09 12.15 3.87
C PRO A 138 -12.87 11.27 4.19
N THR A 139 -12.86 10.64 5.37
CA THR A 139 -11.65 9.98 5.89
C THR A 139 -11.68 8.45 5.91
N GLN A 140 -12.74 7.77 5.45
CA GLN A 140 -12.85 6.31 5.64
C GLN A 140 -13.18 5.52 4.39
N LYS A 141 -14.35 5.79 3.78
CA LYS A 141 -14.86 4.94 2.71
C LYS A 141 -14.36 5.44 1.36
N LEU A 142 -13.82 4.54 0.54
CA LEU A 142 -13.46 4.86 -0.85
C LEU A 142 -14.69 4.97 -1.74
N SER A 143 -15.57 3.96 -1.70
CA SER A 143 -16.75 3.88 -2.56
C SER A 143 -17.96 3.29 -1.82
N GLY A 144 -19.16 3.71 -2.22
CA GLY A 144 -20.41 3.05 -1.80
C GLY A 144 -20.60 1.64 -2.38
N LEU A 145 -19.71 1.21 -3.29
CA LEU A 145 -19.70 -0.13 -3.88
C LEU A 145 -18.74 -1.10 -3.18
N ASP A 146 -17.99 -0.63 -2.18
CA ASP A 146 -17.15 -1.46 -1.32
C ASP A 146 -18.01 -2.20 -0.29
N ILE A 147 -18.73 -3.21 -0.76
CA ILE A 147 -19.70 -3.96 0.04
C ILE A 147 -19.02 -5.17 0.69
N GLY A 148 -19.27 -5.35 1.98
CA GLY A 148 -18.80 -6.48 2.79
C GLY A 148 -18.37 -6.00 4.17
N GLU A 149 -17.98 -6.93 5.04
CA GLU A 149 -17.53 -6.61 6.39
C GLU A 149 -16.19 -5.84 6.37
N ASP A 150 -15.34 -6.11 5.38
CA ASP A 150 -14.01 -5.50 5.23
C ASP A 150 -13.99 -4.36 4.21
N GLY A 151 -15.17 -3.87 3.77
CA GLY A 151 -15.28 -2.76 2.83
C GLY A 151 -14.43 -2.97 1.57
N TRP A 152 -13.46 -2.10 1.34
CA TRP A 152 -12.58 -2.11 0.17
C TRP A 152 -11.58 -3.28 0.15
N LEU A 153 -11.45 -4.02 1.25
CA LEU A 153 -10.66 -5.26 1.32
C LEU A 153 -11.53 -6.52 1.23
N SER A 154 -12.86 -6.38 1.17
CA SER A 154 -13.79 -7.52 1.09
C SER A 154 -13.55 -8.36 -0.15
N VAL A 155 -13.60 -9.68 -0.01
CA VAL A 155 -13.59 -10.65 -1.11
C VAL A 155 -14.97 -11.26 -1.33
N PRO A 156 -15.30 -11.75 -2.56
CA PRO A 156 -14.51 -11.67 -3.78
C PRO A 156 -14.40 -10.23 -4.33
N ASN A 157 -13.25 -9.90 -4.92
CA ASN A 157 -12.99 -8.56 -5.47
C ASN A 157 -13.67 -8.35 -6.84
N ASN A 158 -13.73 -7.10 -7.30
CA ASN A 158 -14.21 -6.70 -8.63
C ASN A 158 -15.58 -7.30 -9.00
N VAL A 159 -16.49 -7.37 -8.03
CA VAL A 159 -17.85 -7.88 -8.22
C VAL A 159 -18.82 -6.83 -8.76
N THR A 160 -18.48 -5.55 -8.59
CA THR A 160 -19.22 -4.41 -9.13
C THR A 160 -18.24 -3.43 -9.77
N ARG A 161 -18.74 -2.52 -10.62
CA ARG A 161 -17.90 -1.51 -11.29
C ARG A 161 -18.54 -0.13 -11.16
N ILE A 162 -17.75 0.86 -10.75
CA ILE A 162 -18.17 2.25 -10.57
C ILE A 162 -18.87 2.78 -11.81
N GLU A 163 -18.26 2.59 -12.98
CA GLU A 163 -18.74 3.09 -14.26
C GLU A 163 -19.98 2.37 -14.79
N GLU A 164 -20.18 1.10 -14.44
CA GLU A 164 -21.35 0.34 -14.88
C GLU A 164 -22.59 0.70 -14.05
N VAL A 165 -22.39 0.94 -12.75
CA VAL A 165 -23.45 1.43 -11.86
C VAL A 165 -23.73 2.91 -12.14
N ASN A 166 -22.67 3.69 -12.39
CA ASN A 166 -22.66 5.13 -12.60
C ASN A 166 -23.57 5.87 -11.60
N ALA A 167 -23.37 5.58 -10.32
CA ALA A 167 -24.18 6.13 -9.24
C ALA A 167 -24.03 7.65 -9.15
N THR A 168 -25.03 8.30 -8.58
CA THR A 168 -24.90 9.70 -8.18
C THR A 168 -23.87 9.82 -7.07
N LEU A 169 -22.91 10.74 -7.22
CA LEU A 169 -21.84 10.98 -6.27
C LEU A 169 -22.37 11.36 -4.88
N VAL A 170 -21.69 10.90 -3.85
CA VAL A 170 -21.86 11.30 -2.44
C VAL A 170 -20.51 11.75 -1.87
N PRO A 171 -19.99 12.94 -2.28
CA PRO A 171 -18.65 13.43 -1.92
C PRO A 171 -18.36 13.51 -0.42
N ASP A 172 -19.38 13.76 0.40
CA ASP A 172 -19.21 13.86 1.86
C ASP A 172 -19.03 12.48 2.53
N ALA A 173 -19.26 11.38 1.81
CA ALA A 173 -19.22 10.02 2.35
C ALA A 173 -18.11 9.16 1.72
N TYR A 174 -17.82 9.36 0.43
CA TYR A 174 -16.91 8.50 -0.33
C TYR A 174 -15.77 9.30 -0.96
N GLY A 175 -14.53 8.85 -0.73
CA GLY A 175 -13.32 9.50 -1.22
C GLY A 175 -13.25 9.62 -2.72
N LEU A 176 -13.58 8.54 -3.45
CA LEU A 176 -13.57 8.57 -4.91
C LEU A 176 -14.59 9.57 -5.45
N ASP A 177 -15.78 9.63 -4.84
CA ASP A 177 -16.81 10.59 -5.21
C ASP A 177 -16.39 12.04 -4.91
N PHE A 178 -15.61 12.24 -3.84
CA PHE A 178 -15.04 13.56 -3.51
C PHE A 178 -14.08 14.03 -4.59
N TRP A 179 -13.09 13.22 -4.94
CA TRP A 179 -12.08 13.59 -5.93
C TRP A 179 -12.67 13.71 -7.34
N GLU A 180 -13.62 12.84 -7.71
CA GLU A 180 -14.39 12.95 -8.95
C GLU A 180 -15.15 14.28 -9.04
N SER A 181 -15.78 14.72 -7.93
CA SER A 181 -16.53 15.98 -7.90
C SER A 181 -15.66 17.23 -8.10
N LEU A 182 -14.33 17.09 -8.06
CA LEU A 182 -13.36 18.15 -8.28
C LEU A 182 -12.58 17.99 -9.58
N GLU A 183 -12.86 16.96 -10.40
CA GLU A 183 -12.09 16.65 -11.62
C GLU A 183 -11.97 17.88 -12.53
N GLY A 184 -10.73 18.23 -12.90
CA GLY A 184 -10.40 19.39 -13.74
C GLY A 184 -10.43 20.75 -13.03
N GLN A 185 -10.85 20.83 -11.77
CA GLN A 185 -10.86 22.10 -11.03
C GLN A 185 -9.47 22.48 -10.53
N LEU A 186 -9.22 23.79 -10.43
CA LEU A 186 -8.04 24.31 -9.75
C LEU A 186 -8.28 24.34 -8.24
N VAL A 187 -7.41 23.67 -7.51
CA VAL A 187 -7.44 23.56 -6.04
C VAL A 187 -6.13 24.05 -5.44
N MET A 188 -6.15 24.35 -4.14
CA MET A 188 -4.97 24.61 -3.34
C MET A 188 -5.03 23.80 -2.05
N ILE A 189 -3.94 23.12 -1.73
CA ILE A 189 -3.72 22.50 -0.41
C ILE A 189 -2.78 23.39 0.40
N PRO A 190 -3.25 23.98 1.51
CA PRO A 190 -2.38 24.70 2.43
C PRO A 190 -1.42 23.73 3.13
N SER A 191 -0.12 24.00 3.00
CA SER A 191 0.99 23.35 3.70
C SER A 191 0.84 21.83 3.94
N PRO A 192 0.73 21.00 2.89
CA PRO A 192 0.47 19.56 3.02
C PRO A 192 1.62 18.79 3.69
N VAL A 193 1.30 17.58 4.16
CA VAL A 193 2.25 16.62 4.74
C VAL A 193 2.36 15.40 3.83
N ALA A 194 3.59 15.01 3.48
CA ALA A 194 3.89 13.84 2.68
C ALA A 194 3.76 12.54 3.49
N LEU A 195 3.23 11.50 2.86
CA LEU A 195 2.92 10.21 3.49
C LEU A 195 4.00 9.16 3.26
N ASN A 196 4.72 9.25 2.14
CA ASN A 196 5.73 8.28 1.71
C ASN A 196 6.84 9.01 0.93
N PHE A 197 7.82 8.24 0.47
CA PHE A 197 8.80 8.67 -0.52
C PHE A 197 8.15 8.99 -1.86
N GLU A 198 8.84 9.80 -2.67
CA GLU A 198 8.44 9.96 -4.06
C GLU A 198 8.76 8.71 -4.90
N ASN A 199 7.91 8.43 -5.90
CA ASN A 199 8.16 7.37 -6.86
C ASN A 199 9.26 7.76 -7.88
N SER A 200 9.56 6.88 -8.83
CA SER A 200 10.58 7.13 -9.85
C SER A 200 10.27 8.29 -10.81
N TYR A 201 9.04 8.78 -10.82
CA TYR A 201 8.57 9.95 -11.57
C TYR A 201 8.58 11.24 -10.73
N GLY A 202 8.97 11.18 -9.45
CA GLY A 202 8.96 12.34 -8.55
C GLY A 202 7.57 12.68 -8.00
N GLU A 203 6.63 11.75 -8.07
CA GLU A 203 5.26 11.90 -7.58
C GLU A 203 5.14 11.33 -6.16
N PHE A 204 4.29 11.90 -5.32
CA PHE A 204 4.18 11.51 -3.91
C PHE A 204 2.80 11.77 -3.33
N TRP A 205 2.42 11.03 -2.29
CA TRP A 205 1.13 11.17 -1.61
C TRP A 205 1.16 12.20 -0.49
N VAL A 206 0.06 12.95 -0.33
CA VAL A 206 -0.11 13.93 0.75
C VAL A 206 -1.51 13.92 1.37
N TYR A 207 -1.60 14.47 2.58
CA TYR A 207 -2.83 15.06 3.13
C TYR A 207 -2.58 16.54 3.51
N GLY A 208 -3.64 17.32 3.63
CA GLY A 208 -3.59 18.72 4.06
C GLY A 208 -4.22 18.96 5.43
N ASP A 209 -4.45 20.22 5.77
CA ASP A 209 -5.08 20.61 7.04
C ASP A 209 -6.60 20.39 7.03
N TRP A 210 -7.01 19.13 7.04
CA TRP A 210 -8.38 18.65 7.22
C TRP A 210 -8.40 17.45 8.18
N PRO A 211 -9.57 16.99 8.64
CA PRO A 211 -9.64 15.78 9.46
C PRO A 211 -9.01 14.59 8.73
N VAL A 212 -8.16 13.85 9.44
CA VAL A 212 -7.54 12.60 8.97
C VAL A 212 -7.70 11.51 10.01
N THR A 213 -7.71 10.25 9.60
CA THR A 213 -7.69 9.06 10.46
C THR A 213 -6.38 8.29 10.29
N GLY A 214 -6.11 7.30 11.16
CA GLY A 214 -4.87 6.51 11.09
C GLY A 214 -3.56 7.26 11.39
N LYS A 215 -3.59 8.54 11.78
CA LYS A 215 -2.37 9.36 11.92
C LYS A 215 -1.39 8.81 12.96
N ASN A 216 -0.22 8.37 12.48
CA ASN A 216 0.86 7.86 13.32
C ASN A 216 1.82 8.99 13.78
N ALA A 217 2.72 8.66 14.70
CA ALA A 217 3.67 9.57 15.32
C ALA A 217 4.68 10.16 14.33
N ARG A 218 4.95 9.46 13.22
CA ARG A 218 5.82 9.94 12.14
C ARG A 218 5.14 10.92 11.20
N GLY A 219 3.81 10.95 11.20
CA GLY A 219 2.99 11.82 10.36
C GLY A 219 2.45 11.14 9.10
N GLY A 220 2.60 9.81 8.96
CA GLY A 220 1.88 8.99 7.97
C GLY A 220 0.47 8.65 8.45
N LEU A 221 -0.30 7.95 7.61
CA LEU A 221 -1.62 7.41 7.95
C LEU A 221 -1.59 5.89 7.85
N SER A 222 -1.77 5.23 9.00
CA SER A 222 -1.82 3.78 9.11
C SER A 222 -3.17 3.25 8.68
N LEU A 223 -3.14 2.13 7.97
CA LEU A 223 -4.33 1.35 7.68
C LEU A 223 -4.85 0.81 9.02
N THR A 224 -6.05 1.24 9.40
CA THR A 224 -6.69 0.92 10.70
C THR A 224 -8.16 0.59 10.50
N PHE A 225 -8.86 0.15 11.54
CA PHE A 225 -10.32 0.07 11.49
C PHE A 225 -10.98 1.42 11.79
N GLY A 226 -11.95 1.81 10.97
CA GLY A 226 -12.83 2.93 11.24
C GLY A 226 -13.77 2.66 12.44
N PRO A 227 -14.46 3.70 12.96
CA PRO A 227 -15.42 3.58 14.06
C PRO A 227 -16.60 2.65 13.77
N ASP A 228 -16.87 2.32 12.51
CA ASP A 228 -17.88 1.33 12.10
C ASP A 228 -17.34 -0.10 11.97
N GLY A 229 -16.06 -0.32 12.33
CA GLY A 229 -15.40 -1.62 12.27
C GLY A 229 -15.01 -2.07 10.86
N VAL A 230 -15.01 -1.15 9.90
CA VAL A 230 -14.59 -1.37 8.51
C VAL A 230 -13.17 -0.83 8.32
N PRO A 231 -12.28 -1.53 7.59
CA PRO A 231 -10.95 -1.05 7.27
C PRO A 231 -10.97 0.32 6.58
N ASP A 232 -10.18 1.24 7.11
CA ASP A 232 -9.95 2.58 6.57
C ASP A 232 -8.93 2.51 5.42
N ALA A 233 -9.28 3.09 4.27
CA ALA A 233 -8.41 3.16 3.10
C ALA A 233 -7.59 4.46 2.99
N ASN A 234 -7.74 5.36 3.98
CA ASN A 234 -7.23 6.73 3.97
C ASN A 234 -7.60 7.52 2.68
N PRO A 235 -8.90 7.61 2.32
CA PRO A 235 -9.37 8.33 1.13
C PRO A 235 -9.12 9.85 1.15
N GLU A 236 -8.81 10.42 2.30
CA GLU A 236 -8.51 11.84 2.52
C GLU A 236 -7.13 12.28 2.00
N THR A 237 -6.51 11.45 1.18
CA THR A 237 -5.17 11.64 0.63
C THR A 237 -5.25 11.84 -0.89
N VAL A 238 -4.21 12.45 -1.45
CA VAL A 238 -4.12 12.68 -2.90
C VAL A 238 -2.69 12.62 -3.37
N MET A 239 -2.49 12.11 -4.59
CA MET A 239 -1.19 12.03 -5.21
C MET A 239 -0.83 13.38 -5.83
N ILE A 240 0.41 13.83 -5.63
CA ILE A 240 0.96 15.03 -6.26
C ILE A 240 1.75 14.59 -7.49
N GLY A 241 1.25 15.01 -8.66
CA GLY A 241 1.84 14.66 -9.95
C GLY A 241 2.97 15.59 -10.38
N SER A 242 3.39 15.44 -11.64
CA SER A 242 4.40 16.29 -12.24
C SER A 242 3.91 17.75 -12.38
N PRO A 243 4.71 18.76 -11.98
CA PRO A 243 4.36 20.15 -12.16
C PRO A 243 4.20 20.56 -13.62
N LEU A 244 3.13 21.30 -13.92
CA LEU A 244 2.75 21.70 -15.27
C LEU A 244 3.71 22.71 -15.93
N ASP A 245 4.52 23.43 -15.14
CA ASP A 245 5.56 24.33 -15.66
C ASP A 245 6.91 23.64 -15.93
N GLY A 246 7.00 22.33 -15.68
CA GLY A 246 8.21 21.52 -15.88
C GLY A 246 9.26 21.68 -14.79
N THR A 247 8.93 22.29 -13.65
CA THR A 247 9.77 22.23 -12.45
C THR A 247 9.75 20.84 -11.82
N ASP A 248 10.82 20.49 -11.10
CA ASP A 248 10.93 19.19 -10.44
C ASP A 248 10.36 19.25 -9.01
N ASN A 249 9.51 18.28 -8.69
CA ASN A 249 9.05 18.06 -7.32
C ASN A 249 10.23 17.79 -6.35
N PRO A 250 10.09 18.20 -5.08
CA PRO A 250 11.11 17.91 -4.08
C PRO A 250 11.18 16.41 -3.76
N LYS A 251 12.31 16.01 -3.20
CA LYS A 251 12.46 14.70 -2.56
C LYS A 251 11.75 14.72 -1.21
N VAL A 252 10.94 13.72 -0.93
CA VAL A 252 10.11 13.65 0.27
C VAL A 252 10.27 12.32 0.99
N ALA A 253 9.85 12.30 2.24
CA ALA A 253 9.70 11.14 3.08
C ALA A 253 8.49 11.36 3.99
N MET A 254 8.06 10.32 4.69
CA MET A 254 6.92 10.41 5.60
C MET A 254 7.10 11.55 6.62
N GLY A 255 6.05 12.37 6.77
CA GLY A 255 5.99 13.49 7.71
C GLY A 255 6.63 14.78 7.21
N VAL A 256 7.20 14.82 6.01
CA VAL A 256 7.71 16.07 5.41
C VAL A 256 6.57 17.04 5.16
N THR A 257 6.69 18.27 5.67
CA THR A 257 5.73 19.36 5.41
C THR A 257 6.22 20.21 4.25
N LEU A 258 5.32 20.54 3.35
CA LEU A 258 5.57 21.27 2.11
C LEU A 258 4.96 22.67 2.15
N SER A 259 5.40 23.55 1.24
CA SER A 259 4.68 24.79 0.94
C SER A 259 3.35 24.50 0.28
N ASP A 260 2.44 25.48 0.27
CA ASP A 260 1.14 25.35 -0.38
C ASP A 260 1.28 24.81 -1.82
N ILE A 261 0.42 23.85 -2.17
CA ILE A 261 0.37 23.25 -3.51
C ILE A 261 -0.88 23.79 -4.18
N THR A 262 -0.73 24.57 -5.25
CA THR A 262 -1.84 24.95 -6.13
C THR A 262 -1.72 24.16 -7.42
N GLY A 263 -2.80 23.51 -7.84
CA GLY A 263 -2.78 22.61 -9.00
C GLY A 263 -4.18 22.22 -9.45
N VAL A 264 -4.26 21.50 -10.56
CA VAL A 264 -5.53 20.99 -11.10
C VAL A 264 -5.73 19.54 -10.70
N VAL A 265 -6.96 19.18 -10.33
CA VAL A 265 -7.31 17.77 -10.08
C VAL A 265 -7.42 17.05 -11.41
N HIS A 266 -6.78 15.90 -11.54
CA HIS A 266 -6.75 15.11 -12.77
C HIS A 266 -6.74 13.63 -12.45
N TYR A 267 -7.48 12.80 -13.18
CA TYR A 267 -7.40 11.36 -13.04
C TYR A 267 -6.43 10.79 -14.08
N GLU A 268 -5.34 10.18 -13.60
CA GLU A 268 -4.37 9.49 -14.45
C GLU A 268 -3.72 8.31 -13.72
N PHE A 269 -3.12 7.39 -14.48
CA PHE A 269 -2.41 6.22 -13.95
C PHE A 269 -3.15 5.38 -12.88
N GLY A 270 -4.48 5.47 -12.82
CA GLY A 270 -5.27 4.71 -11.87
C GLY A 270 -5.55 5.43 -10.55
N TYR A 271 -5.21 6.71 -10.41
CA TYR A 271 -5.46 7.53 -9.21
C TYR A 271 -5.93 8.94 -9.56
N TYR A 272 -6.47 9.65 -8.56
CA TYR A 272 -6.67 11.09 -8.67
C TYR A 272 -5.40 11.80 -8.22
N TYR A 273 -4.95 12.74 -9.03
CA TYR A 273 -3.78 13.55 -8.84
C TYR A 273 -4.18 15.02 -8.65
N ILE A 274 -3.34 15.77 -7.97
CA ILE A 274 -3.22 17.21 -8.17
C ILE A 274 -1.94 17.43 -8.97
N LEU A 275 -2.07 18.04 -10.15
CA LEU A 275 -0.95 18.47 -10.98
C LEU A 275 -0.56 19.89 -10.59
N PRO A 276 0.57 20.09 -9.88
CA PRO A 276 0.96 21.41 -9.42
C PRO A 276 1.16 22.36 -10.59
N LEU A 277 0.79 23.63 -10.43
CA LEU A 277 1.18 24.66 -11.42
C LEU A 277 2.70 24.86 -11.43
N THR A 278 3.32 24.73 -10.25
CA THR A 278 4.76 24.80 -10.00
C THR A 278 5.07 23.86 -8.84
N ALA A 279 6.26 23.27 -8.83
CA ALA A 279 6.73 22.40 -7.75
C ALA A 279 6.66 23.09 -6.37
N PRO A 280 6.20 22.37 -5.32
CA PRO A 280 6.31 22.87 -3.97
C PRO A 280 7.75 22.83 -3.45
N SER A 281 7.98 23.44 -2.29
CA SER A 281 9.23 23.39 -1.55
C SER A 281 9.04 22.73 -0.19
N VAL A 282 10.10 22.09 0.34
CA VAL A 282 10.09 21.52 1.69
C VAL A 282 10.18 22.64 2.73
N LEU A 283 9.25 22.65 3.68
CA LEU A 283 9.25 23.55 4.83
C LEU A 283 9.93 22.92 6.05
N SER A 284 9.64 21.65 6.33
CA SER A 284 10.22 20.90 7.44
C SER A 284 10.21 19.40 7.19
N ALA A 285 11.13 18.68 7.84
CA ALA A 285 11.19 17.23 7.86
C ALA A 285 11.29 16.74 9.32
N PRO A 286 10.70 15.58 9.66
CA PRO A 286 10.87 14.97 10.96
C PRO A 286 12.31 14.46 11.17
N SER A 287 12.67 14.13 12.42
CA SER A 287 14.03 13.66 12.75
C SER A 287 14.37 12.36 12.03
N GLU A 288 15.52 12.27 11.40
CA GLU A 288 15.92 11.10 10.60
C GLU A 288 16.42 9.91 11.44
N THR A 289 16.48 10.03 12.77
CA THR A 289 17.15 9.05 13.64
C THR A 289 16.13 8.05 14.22
N ALA A 290 16.03 6.87 13.60
CA ALA A 290 15.44 5.71 14.24
C ALA A 290 16.17 5.38 15.55
N GLN A 291 15.45 4.88 16.55
CA GLN A 291 16.06 4.44 17.81
C GLN A 291 16.15 2.91 17.81
N PRO A 292 17.19 2.33 18.45
CA PRO A 292 17.18 0.92 18.82
C PRO A 292 15.96 0.57 19.67
N THR A 293 15.56 -0.70 19.62
CA THR A 293 14.48 -1.21 20.48
C THR A 293 14.77 -0.95 21.95
N SER A 294 13.71 -0.63 22.68
CA SER A 294 13.71 -0.57 24.13
C SER A 294 13.72 -1.96 24.78
N ILE A 295 13.30 -3.00 24.06
CA ILE A 295 13.22 -4.39 24.53
C ILE A 295 14.64 -4.93 24.75
N GLN A 296 14.98 -5.20 26.00
CA GLN A 296 16.28 -5.75 26.36
C GLN A 296 16.24 -7.28 26.42
N PRO A 297 17.28 -7.98 25.89
CA PRO A 297 17.44 -9.41 26.12
C PRO A 297 17.47 -9.72 27.62
N ASP A 298 16.72 -10.73 28.03
CA ASP A 298 16.79 -11.26 29.39
C ASP A 298 17.77 -12.46 29.45
N GLY A 299 18.44 -12.63 30.58
CA GLY A 299 19.27 -13.79 30.88
C GLY A 299 18.47 -14.99 31.39
N GLY A 300 17.18 -14.83 31.66
CA GLY A 300 16.28 -15.92 32.08
C GLY A 300 16.16 -17.02 31.02
N SER A 301 16.11 -18.27 31.46
CA SER A 301 15.98 -19.44 30.56
C SER A 301 14.56 -19.61 30.00
N CYS A 302 13.56 -19.02 30.67
CA CYS A 302 12.18 -18.97 30.23
C CYS A 302 11.85 -17.79 29.30
N SER A 303 12.78 -16.84 29.11
CA SER A 303 12.54 -15.68 28.25
C SER A 303 13.35 -15.81 26.97
N LEU A 304 12.71 -15.51 25.85
CA LEU A 304 13.32 -15.51 24.53
C LEU A 304 13.01 -14.18 23.85
N THR A 305 14.02 -13.53 23.27
CA THR A 305 13.79 -12.48 22.29
C THR A 305 13.79 -13.08 20.88
N PHE A 306 12.87 -12.64 20.04
CA PHE A 306 12.87 -12.96 18.62
C PHE A 306 12.85 -11.67 17.79
N GLY A 307 13.38 -11.73 16.57
CA GLY A 307 13.20 -10.67 15.60
C GLY A 307 12.62 -11.20 14.30
N ASP A 308 11.94 -10.34 13.56
CA ASP A 308 11.41 -10.63 12.23
C ASP A 308 11.91 -9.57 11.25
N TYR A 309 12.45 -9.99 10.11
CA TYR A 309 13.01 -9.06 9.14
C TYR A 309 13.04 -9.63 7.72
N ASN A 310 12.21 -9.07 6.85
CA ASN A 310 12.38 -9.17 5.41
C ASN A 310 13.60 -8.31 4.97
N VAL A 311 14.64 -8.95 4.44
CA VAL A 311 15.94 -8.31 4.17
C VAL A 311 16.16 -7.91 2.70
N GLU A 312 15.10 -7.85 1.89
CA GLU A 312 15.07 -7.40 0.49
C GLU A 312 16.15 -8.07 -0.41
N ASN A 313 15.81 -9.21 -1.03
CA ASN A 313 16.65 -9.91 -2.02
C ASN A 313 18.13 -10.05 -1.63
N MET A 314 18.41 -10.62 -0.45
CA MET A 314 19.76 -10.66 0.08
C MET A 314 20.59 -11.84 -0.46
N ALA A 315 21.73 -11.52 -1.07
CA ALA A 315 22.75 -12.45 -1.52
C ALA A 315 24.12 -12.11 -0.88
N PRO A 316 25.18 -12.94 -1.03
CA PRO A 316 26.45 -12.73 -0.33
C PRO A 316 27.15 -11.41 -0.65
N THR A 317 26.87 -10.85 -1.83
CA THR A 317 27.50 -9.63 -2.35
C THR A 317 26.57 -8.41 -2.30
N SER A 318 25.38 -8.56 -1.71
CA SER A 318 24.42 -7.46 -1.56
C SER A 318 25.04 -6.30 -0.79
N GLY A 319 24.99 -5.10 -1.38
CA GLY A 319 25.62 -3.91 -0.80
C GLY A 319 25.00 -3.47 0.53
N HIS A 320 23.75 -3.87 0.78
CA HIS A 320 23.00 -3.55 1.99
C HIS A 320 23.19 -4.56 3.13
N LEU A 321 23.79 -5.73 2.88
CA LEU A 321 24.01 -6.76 3.91
C LEU A 321 24.76 -6.25 5.15
N PRO A 322 25.86 -5.47 5.04
CA PRO A 322 26.52 -4.93 6.23
C PRO A 322 25.62 -4.02 7.07
N THR A 323 24.69 -3.29 6.44
CA THR A 323 23.76 -2.40 7.15
C THR A 323 22.66 -3.20 7.83
N VAL A 324 22.11 -4.23 7.17
CA VAL A 324 21.17 -5.16 7.82
C VAL A 324 21.81 -5.86 9.02
N ALA A 325 23.09 -6.25 8.90
CA ALA A 325 23.84 -6.81 10.02
C ALA A 325 23.98 -5.83 11.19
N ASP A 326 24.20 -4.54 10.90
CA ASP A 326 24.20 -3.47 11.90
C ASP A 326 22.81 -3.28 12.52
N HIS A 327 21.73 -3.30 11.74
CA HIS A 327 20.36 -3.25 12.26
C HIS A 327 20.11 -4.36 13.29
N ILE A 328 20.41 -5.61 12.94
CA ILE A 328 20.24 -6.76 13.85
C ILE A 328 21.11 -6.61 15.11
N ALA A 329 22.36 -6.16 14.94
CA ALA A 329 23.32 -6.06 16.03
C ALA A 329 23.02 -4.91 17.00
N THR A 330 22.67 -3.73 16.50
CA THR A 330 22.67 -2.48 17.26
C THR A 330 21.28 -1.90 17.46
N TYR A 331 20.35 -2.15 16.55
CA TYR A 331 18.97 -1.68 16.66
C TYR A 331 18.05 -2.74 17.24
N LEU A 332 18.21 -4.01 16.85
CA LEU A 332 17.40 -5.11 17.39
C LEU A 332 18.02 -5.75 18.63
N LEU A 333 19.23 -5.31 19.00
CA LEU A 333 19.98 -5.78 20.17
C LEU A 333 20.22 -7.30 20.20
N THR A 334 20.50 -7.89 19.04
CA THR A 334 20.84 -9.32 18.87
C THR A 334 19.80 -10.29 19.45
N PRO A 335 18.59 -10.39 18.87
CA PRO A 335 17.55 -11.32 19.32
C PRO A 335 18.03 -12.78 19.37
N ASP A 336 17.49 -13.59 20.28
CA ASP A 336 17.92 -14.99 20.43
C ASP A 336 17.63 -15.84 19.17
N ILE A 337 16.54 -15.52 18.46
CA ILE A 337 16.20 -16.08 17.15
C ILE A 337 15.73 -14.98 16.18
N MET A 338 16.10 -15.06 14.92
CA MET A 338 15.63 -14.19 13.84
C MET A 338 14.83 -15.01 12.83
N PHE A 339 13.64 -14.55 12.49
CA PHE A 339 12.86 -14.95 11.33
C PHE A 339 13.30 -14.04 10.18
N LEU A 340 13.91 -14.62 9.15
CA LEU A 340 14.34 -13.87 7.97
C LEU A 340 13.57 -14.33 6.73
N GLN A 341 13.17 -13.37 5.91
CA GLN A 341 12.59 -13.57 4.58
C GLN A 341 13.51 -12.95 3.53
N GLU A 342 13.21 -13.16 2.24
CA GLU A 342 13.99 -12.55 1.15
C GLU A 342 15.49 -12.94 1.11
N ILE A 343 15.83 -14.11 1.67
CA ILE A 343 17.18 -14.69 1.54
C ILE A 343 17.32 -15.37 0.19
N GLN A 344 18.29 -14.95 -0.60
CA GLN A 344 18.66 -15.57 -1.87
C GLN A 344 19.75 -16.63 -1.71
N ASP A 345 19.84 -17.50 -2.70
CA ASP A 345 20.95 -18.43 -2.84
C ASP A 345 22.31 -17.73 -3.00
N ASN A 346 23.38 -18.52 -3.07
CA ASN A 346 24.75 -18.04 -3.11
C ASN A 346 25.11 -17.24 -4.39
N SER A 347 24.30 -17.33 -5.45
CA SER A 347 24.49 -16.63 -6.72
C SER A 347 23.61 -15.38 -6.87
N GLY A 348 22.71 -15.13 -5.90
CA GLY A 348 21.76 -14.03 -5.96
C GLY A 348 20.84 -14.18 -7.18
N PRO A 349 20.52 -13.11 -7.94
CA PRO A 349 19.58 -13.18 -9.06
C PRO A 349 20.11 -13.91 -10.30
N THR A 350 21.27 -14.57 -10.23
CA THR A 350 21.87 -15.25 -11.38
C THR A 350 21.29 -16.65 -11.52
N ASP A 351 20.53 -16.88 -12.59
CA ASP A 351 19.94 -18.19 -12.91
C ASP A 351 21.02 -19.19 -13.42
N ASP A 352 21.70 -19.87 -12.49
CA ASP A 352 22.77 -20.84 -12.77
C ASP A 352 22.56 -22.25 -12.16
N GLY A 353 21.39 -22.49 -11.55
CA GLY A 353 21.02 -23.74 -10.89
C GLY A 353 21.55 -23.89 -9.45
N THR A 354 22.21 -22.87 -8.91
CA THR A 354 22.58 -22.82 -7.49
C THR A 354 21.33 -22.61 -6.65
N VAL A 355 21.06 -23.52 -5.72
CA VAL A 355 19.87 -23.39 -4.84
C VAL A 355 20.20 -23.15 -3.39
N THR A 356 21.44 -23.29 -2.91
CA THR A 356 21.82 -23.19 -1.49
C THR A 356 22.18 -21.76 -1.07
N ALA A 357 21.88 -21.34 0.16
CA ALA A 357 22.17 -19.98 0.67
C ALA A 357 23.19 -19.97 1.83
N ASN A 358 23.95 -21.04 2.02
CA ASN A 358 24.90 -21.16 3.12
C ASN A 358 26.00 -20.07 3.10
N VAL A 359 26.43 -19.60 1.92
CA VAL A 359 27.40 -18.50 1.80
C VAL A 359 26.72 -17.17 2.15
N THR A 360 25.47 -16.96 1.71
CA THR A 360 24.68 -15.77 2.06
C THR A 360 24.53 -15.65 3.58
N LEU A 361 24.02 -16.70 4.22
CA LEU A 361 23.75 -16.74 5.66
C LEU A 361 25.04 -16.70 6.49
N THR A 362 26.11 -17.36 6.05
CA THR A 362 27.43 -17.26 6.72
C THR A 362 27.97 -15.83 6.63
N THR A 363 27.79 -15.15 5.51
CA THR A 363 28.25 -13.77 5.33
C THR A 363 27.50 -12.82 6.26
N LEU A 364 26.17 -12.95 6.35
CA LEU A 364 25.33 -12.18 7.27
C LEU A 364 25.69 -12.45 8.74
N ALA A 365 25.78 -13.72 9.14
CA ALA A 365 26.13 -14.10 10.52
C ALA A 365 27.52 -13.55 10.93
N ASN A 366 28.50 -13.63 10.04
CA ASN A 366 29.83 -13.06 10.29
C ASN A 366 29.79 -11.53 10.39
N ALA A 367 28.99 -10.87 9.55
CA ALA A 367 28.82 -9.41 9.61
C ALA A 367 28.21 -8.98 10.95
N ILE A 368 27.18 -9.69 11.44
CA ILE A 368 26.55 -9.44 12.74
C ILE A 368 27.58 -9.66 13.87
N ALA A 369 28.35 -10.75 13.81
CA ALA A 369 29.38 -11.05 14.79
C ALA A 369 30.51 -10.01 14.82
N ASN A 370 30.86 -9.41 13.67
CA ASN A 370 31.86 -8.35 13.60
C ASN A 370 31.40 -7.05 14.28
N VAL A 371 30.09 -6.79 14.32
CA VAL A 371 29.50 -5.60 14.96
C VAL A 371 29.25 -5.84 16.46
N SER A 372 28.62 -6.95 16.80
CA SER A 372 28.11 -7.23 18.16
C SER A 372 29.00 -8.15 19.00
N GLY A 373 29.84 -8.97 18.37
CA GLY A 373 30.51 -10.11 18.99
C GLY A 373 29.62 -11.34 19.21
N VAL A 374 28.33 -11.29 18.85
CA VAL A 374 27.40 -12.42 18.94
C VAL A 374 27.49 -13.27 17.69
N THR A 375 27.69 -14.58 17.86
CA THR A 375 27.72 -15.54 16.75
C THR A 375 26.37 -16.21 16.59
N TYR A 376 25.77 -16.04 15.41
CA TYR A 376 24.58 -16.78 15.02
C TYR A 376 24.93 -18.09 14.31
N SER A 377 24.17 -19.13 14.62
CA SER A 377 23.99 -20.29 13.75
C SER A 377 22.78 -20.05 12.85
N PHE A 378 22.61 -20.83 11.78
CA PHE A 378 21.47 -20.68 10.89
C PHE A 378 20.90 -22.03 10.45
N ILE A 379 19.62 -22.01 10.07
CA ILE A 379 18.96 -23.13 9.40
C ILE A 379 18.20 -22.63 8.18
N GLU A 380 18.19 -23.47 7.15
CA GLU A 380 17.42 -23.29 5.93
C GLU A 380 17.05 -24.65 5.34
N ILE A 381 16.06 -24.65 4.44
CA ILE A 381 15.85 -25.75 3.49
C ILE A 381 15.96 -25.14 2.10
N ALA A 382 16.92 -25.58 1.29
CA ALA A 382 17.05 -25.10 -0.09
C ALA A 382 15.79 -25.49 -0.89
N PRO A 383 15.20 -24.58 -1.68
CA PRO A 383 14.10 -24.92 -2.59
C PRO A 383 14.61 -25.73 -3.78
N GLU A 384 13.69 -26.22 -4.61
CA GLU A 384 14.03 -26.66 -5.96
C GLU A 384 14.26 -25.44 -6.87
N ASP A 385 15.15 -25.58 -7.84
CA ASP A 385 15.59 -24.48 -8.71
C ASP A 385 14.41 -23.87 -9.49
N GLY A 386 14.13 -22.59 -9.26
CA GLY A 386 13.07 -21.83 -9.91
C GLY A 386 11.63 -22.24 -9.52
N MET A 387 11.45 -23.05 -8.48
CA MET A 387 10.14 -23.60 -8.08
C MET A 387 9.46 -22.86 -6.91
N ASP A 388 10.16 -21.92 -6.28
CA ASP A 388 9.60 -21.02 -5.26
C ASP A 388 9.52 -19.60 -5.84
N GLY A 389 8.53 -18.82 -5.40
CA GLY A 389 8.33 -17.43 -5.85
C GLY A 389 9.41 -16.45 -5.41
N GLY A 390 9.30 -15.20 -5.85
CA GLY A 390 10.27 -14.13 -5.56
C GLY A 390 11.05 -13.70 -6.79
N GLN A 391 12.22 -13.09 -6.60
CA GLN A 391 13.06 -12.67 -7.72
C GLN A 391 13.51 -13.89 -8.55
N PRO A 392 13.25 -13.91 -9.87
CA PRO A 392 13.70 -14.98 -10.75
C PRO A 392 15.21 -15.24 -10.63
N GLY A 393 15.59 -16.52 -10.57
CA GLY A 393 16.97 -16.97 -10.42
C GLY A 393 17.53 -16.90 -8.99
N GLY A 394 16.85 -16.23 -8.05
CA GLY A 394 17.35 -16.03 -6.68
C GLY A 394 17.02 -17.14 -5.68
N ASN A 395 16.13 -18.07 -6.04
CA ASN A 395 15.68 -19.18 -5.19
C ASN A 395 15.38 -18.72 -3.75
N ILE A 396 14.52 -17.70 -3.63
CA ILE A 396 14.24 -17.00 -2.38
C ILE A 396 13.62 -17.95 -1.37
N ARG A 397 14.04 -17.81 -0.10
CA ARG A 397 13.47 -18.59 1.00
C ARG A 397 13.42 -17.80 2.31
N GLN A 398 12.71 -18.39 3.26
CA GLN A 398 12.85 -18.09 4.67
C GLN A 398 14.09 -18.78 5.26
N ALA A 399 14.68 -18.17 6.27
CA ALA A 399 15.74 -18.75 7.08
C ALA A 399 15.56 -18.36 8.54
N TYR A 400 16.19 -19.12 9.44
CA TYR A 400 16.40 -18.66 10.81
C TYR A 400 17.88 -18.37 11.06
N LEU A 401 18.17 -17.26 11.74
CA LEU A 401 19.40 -17.14 12.53
C LEU A 401 19.05 -17.41 13.99
N TYR A 402 19.88 -18.14 14.72
CA TYR A 402 19.65 -18.39 16.14
C TYR A 402 20.95 -18.45 16.94
N ARG A 403 20.84 -18.08 18.21
CA ARG A 403 21.92 -18.12 19.20
C ARG A 403 22.01 -19.51 19.82
N SER A 404 23.00 -20.30 19.41
CA SER A 404 23.16 -21.68 19.91
C SER A 404 23.53 -21.79 21.39
N ASP A 405 23.90 -20.69 22.04
CA ASP A 405 24.05 -20.58 23.49
C ASP A 405 22.70 -20.42 24.24
N LYS A 406 21.60 -20.20 23.52
CA LYS A 406 20.26 -19.91 24.05
C LYS A 406 19.26 -21.01 23.73
N LEU A 407 19.25 -21.46 22.49
CA LEU A 407 18.36 -22.50 21.98
C LEU A 407 19.03 -23.33 20.88
N GLN A 408 18.53 -24.55 20.71
CA GLN A 408 18.99 -25.49 19.71
C GLN A 408 17.79 -26.29 19.19
N LEU A 409 17.91 -26.92 18.02
CA LEU A 409 16.87 -27.79 17.51
C LEU A 409 16.68 -29.00 18.43
N VAL A 410 15.42 -29.37 18.68
CA VAL A 410 15.10 -30.65 19.30
C VAL A 410 15.66 -31.78 18.43
N SER A 411 16.50 -32.61 19.05
CA SER A 411 17.15 -33.74 18.38
C SER A 411 16.22 -34.93 18.19
N GLY A 412 16.49 -35.78 17.20
CA GLY A 412 15.81 -37.06 17.00
C GLY A 412 15.19 -37.20 15.61
N SER A 413 14.77 -36.07 15.02
CA SER A 413 14.22 -36.01 13.67
C SER A 413 15.26 -35.55 12.67
N PRO A 414 15.30 -36.12 11.44
CA PRO A 414 16.18 -35.63 10.39
C PRO A 414 15.70 -34.28 9.86
N ALA A 415 16.57 -33.54 9.17
CA ALA A 415 16.16 -32.36 8.40
C ALA A 415 15.39 -32.79 7.15
N GLY A 416 14.31 -32.07 6.81
CA GLY A 416 13.58 -32.25 5.56
C GLY A 416 14.31 -31.67 4.35
N THR A 417 13.91 -32.10 3.15
CA THR A 417 14.32 -31.51 1.87
C THR A 417 13.23 -30.62 1.27
N ALA A 418 13.45 -30.07 0.07
CA ALA A 418 12.52 -29.14 -0.60
C ALA A 418 11.09 -29.69 -0.73
N LEU A 419 10.95 -31.02 -0.93
CA LEU A 419 9.68 -31.70 -1.21
C LEU A 419 9.18 -32.56 -0.04
N ASP A 420 9.93 -32.67 1.05
CA ASP A 420 9.49 -33.48 2.19
C ASP A 420 8.50 -32.68 3.06
N SER A 421 7.29 -33.20 3.23
CA SER A 421 6.30 -32.63 4.15
C SER A 421 6.62 -32.99 5.59
N VAL A 422 6.66 -31.98 6.47
CA VAL A 422 6.71 -32.19 7.91
C VAL A 422 5.34 -32.62 8.44
N GLU A 423 5.34 -33.49 9.45
CA GLU A 423 4.16 -33.93 10.18
C GLU A 423 4.38 -33.69 11.68
N VAL A 424 3.31 -33.35 12.39
CA VAL A 424 3.31 -33.32 13.86
C VAL A 424 2.90 -34.70 14.37
N GLN A 425 3.69 -35.22 15.31
CA GLN A 425 3.51 -36.54 15.91
C GLN A 425 3.48 -36.42 17.44
N GLU A 426 2.81 -37.36 18.09
CA GLU A 426 2.86 -37.48 19.55
C GLU A 426 4.09 -38.31 19.94
N SER A 427 4.97 -37.72 20.74
CA SER A 427 6.13 -38.42 21.31
C SER A 427 5.69 -39.48 22.33
N SER A 428 6.60 -40.37 22.71
CA SER A 428 6.32 -41.36 23.77
C SER A 428 5.99 -40.75 25.13
N GLY A 429 6.33 -39.47 25.34
CA GLY A 429 5.99 -38.69 26.52
C GLY A 429 4.65 -37.95 26.45
N GLY A 430 3.91 -38.08 25.35
CA GLY A 430 2.64 -37.37 25.14
C GLY A 430 2.79 -35.91 24.70
N MET A 431 4.00 -35.48 24.34
CA MET A 431 4.27 -34.12 23.85
C MET A 431 4.35 -34.10 22.31
N PRO A 432 3.94 -33.01 21.64
CA PRO A 432 4.12 -32.87 20.20
C PRO A 432 5.60 -32.92 19.81
N THR A 433 5.90 -33.50 18.66
CA THR A 433 7.23 -33.53 18.05
C THR A 433 7.12 -33.51 16.53
N LEU A 434 8.09 -32.91 15.85
CA LEU A 434 8.10 -32.87 14.38
C LEU A 434 8.72 -34.15 13.79
N SER A 435 8.16 -34.66 12.69
CA SER A 435 8.74 -35.78 11.93
C SER A 435 10.04 -35.40 11.21
N LEU A 436 10.19 -34.11 10.87
CA LEU A 436 11.35 -33.48 10.25
C LEU A 436 11.67 -32.20 11.02
N ASN A 437 12.94 -31.97 11.37
CA ASN A 437 13.34 -30.77 12.09
C ASN A 437 14.70 -30.23 11.58
N PRO A 438 14.72 -29.15 10.79
CA PRO A 438 13.57 -28.38 10.31
C PRO A 438 12.77 -29.10 9.22
N GLY A 439 11.60 -28.56 8.86
CA GLY A 439 10.72 -29.09 7.82
C GLY A 439 9.89 -28.02 7.09
N ARG A 440 9.14 -28.44 6.05
CA ARG A 440 8.23 -27.59 5.26
C ARG A 440 6.78 -28.10 5.34
N ILE A 441 5.82 -27.19 5.42
CA ILE A 441 4.38 -27.53 5.50
C ILE A 441 3.87 -27.84 4.08
N GLU A 442 3.50 -29.09 3.83
CA GLU A 442 2.87 -29.55 2.58
C GLU A 442 3.47 -28.92 1.30
N PRO A 443 4.78 -29.07 1.03
CA PRO A 443 5.48 -28.31 -0.02
C PRO A 443 4.96 -28.56 -1.45
N GLU A 444 4.21 -29.63 -1.69
CA GLU A 444 3.58 -29.94 -2.99
C GLU A 444 2.13 -29.40 -3.12
N ASN A 445 1.60 -28.73 -2.10
CA ASN A 445 0.25 -28.15 -2.14
C ASN A 445 0.19 -26.97 -3.13
N ALA A 446 -0.89 -26.89 -3.92
CA ALA A 446 -1.08 -25.83 -4.93
C ALA A 446 -1.09 -24.41 -4.33
N ALA A 447 -1.38 -24.26 -3.04
CA ALA A 447 -1.25 -22.99 -2.35
C ALA A 447 0.18 -22.42 -2.43
N TRP A 448 1.20 -23.25 -2.63
CA TRP A 448 2.60 -22.86 -2.72
C TRP A 448 3.15 -22.75 -4.15
N GLU A 449 2.30 -22.88 -5.18
CA GLU A 449 2.70 -22.67 -6.57
C GLU A 449 3.26 -21.24 -6.74
N ASP A 450 4.46 -21.13 -7.32
CA ASP A 450 5.20 -19.88 -7.46
C ASP A 450 5.28 -19.04 -6.17
N SER A 451 5.37 -19.71 -5.01
CA SER A 451 5.45 -19.08 -3.69
C SER A 451 6.41 -19.82 -2.76
N ARG A 452 6.84 -19.15 -1.69
CA ARG A 452 7.83 -19.71 -0.74
C ARG A 452 7.13 -20.65 0.22
N LYS A 453 7.59 -21.90 0.32
CA LYS A 453 7.00 -22.88 1.25
C LYS A 453 7.55 -22.63 2.68
N PRO A 454 6.70 -22.56 3.73
CA PRO A 454 7.10 -22.16 5.08
C PRO A 454 8.25 -22.98 5.67
N LEU A 455 9.11 -22.35 6.47
CA LEU A 455 10.17 -23.03 7.21
C LEU A 455 9.76 -23.24 8.68
N VAL A 456 9.66 -24.49 9.09
CA VAL A 456 9.24 -24.89 10.44
C VAL A 456 10.41 -25.47 11.22
N ALA A 457 10.47 -25.14 12.52
CA ALA A 457 11.43 -25.73 13.44
C ALA A 457 10.83 -25.96 14.84
N GLN A 458 11.34 -26.99 15.51
CA GLN A 458 11.10 -27.26 16.93
C GLN A 458 12.40 -27.04 17.70
N TRP A 459 12.34 -26.16 18.68
CA TRP A 459 13.47 -25.70 19.46
C TRP A 459 13.38 -26.18 20.90
N GLU A 460 14.53 -26.25 21.55
CA GLU A 460 14.68 -26.47 22.98
C GLU A 460 15.66 -25.43 23.54
N THR A 461 15.23 -24.73 24.59
CA THR A 461 16.07 -23.83 25.38
C THR A 461 17.08 -24.61 26.22
N THR A 462 18.05 -23.92 26.80
CA THR A 462 19.05 -24.56 27.69
C THR A 462 18.48 -25.26 28.94
N ASP A 463 17.23 -24.99 29.33
CA ASP A 463 16.54 -25.62 30.45
C ASP A 463 15.52 -26.70 30.04
N GLY A 464 15.39 -26.98 28.74
CA GLY A 464 14.51 -28.02 28.21
C GLY A 464 13.11 -27.54 27.80
N THR A 465 12.85 -26.24 27.85
CA THR A 465 11.57 -25.66 27.41
C THR A 465 11.51 -25.66 25.89
N GLN A 466 10.42 -26.17 25.32
CA GLN A 466 10.28 -26.30 23.87
C GLN A 466 9.50 -25.15 23.26
N LEU A 467 9.77 -24.86 21.99
CA LEU A 467 9.11 -23.84 21.19
C LEU A 467 8.98 -24.34 19.75
N PHE A 468 7.81 -24.19 19.14
CA PHE A 468 7.58 -24.41 17.71
C PHE A 468 7.53 -23.06 16.99
N THR A 469 8.21 -22.97 15.86
CA THR A 469 8.20 -21.77 15.02
C THR A 469 7.83 -22.08 13.58
N VAL A 470 7.05 -21.21 12.96
CA VAL A 470 6.73 -21.21 11.52
C VAL A 470 7.15 -19.87 10.94
N ASN A 471 8.07 -19.88 9.97
CA ASN A 471 8.51 -18.67 9.27
C ASN A 471 7.81 -18.59 7.91
N LEU A 472 7.00 -17.54 7.72
CA LEU A 472 6.18 -17.31 6.54
C LEU A 472 6.78 -16.24 5.61
N HIS A 473 6.49 -16.39 4.32
CA HIS A 473 6.71 -15.35 3.31
C HIS A 473 5.71 -15.60 2.17
N LEU A 474 4.47 -15.15 2.38
CA LEU A 474 3.34 -15.47 1.53
C LEU A 474 3.44 -14.81 0.15
N VAL A 475 2.56 -15.19 -0.78
CA VAL A 475 2.58 -14.64 -2.14
C VAL A 475 2.27 -13.14 -2.15
N SER A 476 3.04 -12.37 -2.91
CA SER A 476 2.93 -10.91 -2.94
C SER A 476 1.58 -10.42 -3.47
N LYS A 477 1.22 -9.18 -3.12
CA LYS A 477 0.06 -8.46 -3.71
C LYS A 477 0.40 -7.84 -5.08
N GLY A 478 1.59 -8.08 -5.63
CA GLY A 478 2.05 -7.49 -6.88
C GLY A 478 1.11 -7.81 -8.05
N GLY A 479 0.75 -6.80 -8.84
CA GLY A 479 -0.23 -6.93 -9.93
C GLY A 479 -1.69 -6.67 -9.53
N SER A 480 -1.95 -6.31 -8.26
CA SER A 480 -3.23 -5.76 -7.80
C SER A 480 -3.64 -4.52 -8.60
N SER A 481 -4.94 -4.25 -8.66
CA SER A 481 -5.42 -2.98 -9.21
C SER A 481 -5.16 -1.83 -8.24
N THR A 482 -5.12 -0.60 -8.74
CA THR A 482 -5.06 0.59 -7.88
C THR A 482 -6.29 0.68 -6.96
N THR A 483 -6.15 1.35 -5.82
CA THR A 483 -7.25 1.56 -4.87
C THR A 483 -8.37 2.45 -5.43
N HIS A 484 -8.09 3.24 -6.47
CA HIS A 484 -9.06 4.08 -7.18
C HIS A 484 -9.56 3.46 -8.50
N ALA A 485 -9.27 2.18 -8.75
CA ALA A 485 -9.74 1.47 -9.93
C ALA A 485 -11.27 1.31 -9.97
N ASN A 486 -11.77 1.06 -11.18
CA ASN A 486 -13.19 0.94 -11.50
C ASN A 486 -13.86 -0.27 -10.81
N GLY A 487 -13.15 -1.40 -10.68
CA GLY A 487 -13.67 -2.63 -10.06
C GLY A 487 -13.71 -2.54 -8.54
N ARG A 488 -14.86 -2.82 -7.92
CA ARG A 488 -15.09 -2.74 -6.47
C ARG A 488 -15.51 -4.08 -5.86
N SER A 489 -14.89 -4.49 -4.75
CA SER A 489 -13.66 -3.93 -4.18
C SER A 489 -12.46 -4.03 -5.15
N PRO A 490 -11.37 -3.23 -4.97
CA PRO A 490 -10.16 -3.35 -5.77
C PRO A 490 -9.63 -4.79 -5.80
N VAL A 491 -9.03 -5.19 -6.92
CA VAL A 491 -8.42 -6.52 -7.05
C VAL A 491 -7.20 -6.60 -6.15
N ASN A 492 -7.30 -7.38 -5.07
CA ASN A 492 -6.20 -7.78 -4.20
C ASN A 492 -5.60 -9.09 -4.76
N LEU A 493 -4.66 -8.98 -5.70
CA LEU A 493 -4.15 -10.15 -6.42
C LEU A 493 -3.44 -11.12 -5.45
N GLY A 494 -3.66 -12.42 -5.67
CA GLY A 494 -3.14 -13.49 -4.81
C GLY A 494 -3.94 -13.73 -3.53
N VAL A 495 -5.05 -13.02 -3.28
CA VAL A 495 -5.81 -13.14 -2.02
C VAL A 495 -6.32 -14.56 -1.74
N GLU A 496 -6.88 -15.26 -2.74
CA GLU A 496 -7.36 -16.65 -2.58
C GLU A 496 -6.20 -17.62 -2.27
N GLN A 497 -5.04 -17.37 -2.89
CA GLN A 497 -3.83 -18.15 -2.63
C GLN A 497 -3.32 -17.88 -1.21
N ARG A 498 -3.23 -16.61 -0.78
CA ARG A 498 -2.86 -16.25 0.60
C ARG A 498 -3.81 -16.87 1.63
N THR A 499 -5.13 -16.83 1.41
CA THR A 499 -6.09 -17.51 2.28
C THR A 499 -5.76 -18.99 2.41
N SER A 500 -5.52 -19.67 1.28
CA SER A 500 -5.17 -21.10 1.30
C SER A 500 -3.84 -21.38 2.02
N GLN A 501 -2.85 -20.49 1.85
CA GLN A 501 -1.55 -20.60 2.54
C GLN A 501 -1.68 -20.44 4.06
N VAL A 502 -2.50 -19.48 4.50
CA VAL A 502 -2.80 -19.25 5.92
C VAL A 502 -3.57 -20.43 6.52
N GLU A 503 -4.56 -20.98 5.80
CA GLU A 503 -5.30 -22.17 6.24
C GLU A 503 -4.38 -23.38 6.47
N LEU A 504 -3.39 -23.60 5.59
CA LEU A 504 -2.40 -24.67 5.76
C LEU A 504 -1.48 -24.44 6.96
N ALA A 505 -1.01 -23.20 7.16
CA ALA A 505 -0.20 -22.85 8.32
C ALA A 505 -1.00 -23.02 9.63
N ALA A 506 -2.25 -22.57 9.66
CA ALA A 506 -3.16 -22.73 10.79
C ALA A 506 -3.44 -24.21 11.10
N ALA A 507 -3.71 -25.04 10.08
CA ALA A 507 -3.93 -26.47 10.27
C ALA A 507 -2.69 -27.16 10.86
N PHE A 508 -1.49 -26.78 10.42
CA PHE A 508 -0.25 -27.27 11.00
C PHE A 508 -0.11 -26.87 12.48
N VAL A 509 -0.35 -25.60 12.83
CA VAL A 509 -0.33 -25.13 14.22
C VAL A 509 -1.38 -25.84 15.08
N GLN A 510 -2.60 -26.00 14.57
CA GLN A 510 -3.67 -26.71 15.25
C GLN A 510 -3.27 -28.15 15.58
N SER A 511 -2.54 -28.84 14.68
CA SER A 511 -2.06 -30.20 14.95
C SER A 511 -1.06 -30.30 16.11
N ILE A 512 -0.34 -29.21 16.43
CA ILE A 512 0.48 -29.09 17.64
C ILE A 512 -0.41 -28.92 18.87
N LEU A 513 -1.36 -27.97 18.79
CA LEU A 513 -2.27 -27.62 19.88
C LEU A 513 -3.26 -28.74 20.24
N ASP A 514 -3.59 -29.61 19.30
CA ASP A 514 -4.41 -30.81 19.53
C ASP A 514 -3.73 -31.84 20.43
N ILE A 515 -2.39 -31.89 20.43
CA ILE A 515 -1.59 -32.75 21.30
C ILE A 515 -1.31 -32.05 22.62
N ASP A 516 -0.89 -30.79 22.57
CA ASP A 516 -0.60 -29.97 23.74
C ASP A 516 -1.21 -28.56 23.58
N PRO A 517 -2.36 -28.27 24.22
CA PRO A 517 -3.02 -26.97 24.11
C PRO A 517 -2.21 -25.84 24.76
N ASP A 518 -1.22 -26.15 25.60
CA ASP A 518 -0.34 -25.18 26.24
C ASP A 518 1.01 -25.05 25.48
N ALA A 519 1.14 -25.64 24.29
CA ALA A 519 2.37 -25.59 23.50
C ALA A 519 2.77 -24.15 23.15
N ASN A 520 4.07 -23.89 23.22
CA ASN A 520 4.68 -22.63 22.78
C ASN A 520 4.76 -22.62 21.25
N VAL A 521 3.99 -21.76 20.58
CA VAL A 521 4.02 -21.63 19.12
C VAL A 521 4.15 -20.16 18.72
N ILE A 522 5.04 -19.87 17.76
CA ILE A 522 5.13 -18.58 17.06
C ILE A 522 5.02 -18.83 15.56
N VAL A 523 4.09 -18.14 14.89
CA VAL A 523 4.05 -18.01 13.43
C VAL A 523 4.43 -16.57 13.11
N SER A 524 5.53 -16.34 12.39
CA SER A 524 5.99 -14.99 12.10
C SER A 524 6.62 -14.87 10.73
N GLY A 525 6.66 -13.67 10.18
CA GLY A 525 7.25 -13.36 8.89
C GLY A 525 6.43 -12.37 8.09
N ASP A 526 6.69 -12.33 6.78
CA ASP A 526 5.99 -11.48 5.83
C ASP A 526 4.74 -12.19 5.30
N PHE A 527 3.55 -11.72 5.71
CA PHE A 527 2.28 -12.30 5.28
C PHE A 527 1.76 -11.69 3.98
N ASN A 528 2.36 -10.59 3.51
CA ASN A 528 1.86 -9.82 2.36
C ASN A 528 0.34 -9.53 2.46
N GLU A 529 -0.20 -9.41 3.67
CA GLU A 529 -1.60 -9.14 3.90
C GLU A 529 -1.79 -8.37 5.21
N TYR A 530 -2.87 -7.60 5.30
CA TYR A 530 -3.20 -6.79 6.45
C TYR A 530 -4.02 -7.59 7.46
N THR A 531 -3.87 -7.31 8.76
CA THR A 531 -4.81 -7.79 9.80
C THR A 531 -6.25 -7.34 9.54
N GLN A 532 -6.41 -6.25 8.79
CA GLN A 532 -7.69 -5.72 8.36
C GLN A 532 -8.36 -6.52 7.24
N THR A 533 -7.64 -7.39 6.53
CA THR A 533 -8.22 -8.35 5.56
C THR A 533 -8.59 -9.63 6.30
N ARG A 534 -9.55 -9.54 7.23
CA ARG A 534 -9.89 -10.59 8.21
C ARG A 534 -10.14 -11.94 7.57
N SER A 535 -10.78 -11.97 6.40
CA SER A 535 -11.06 -13.22 5.68
C SER A 535 -9.81 -14.05 5.32
N VAL A 536 -8.64 -13.42 5.21
CA VAL A 536 -7.37 -14.12 4.91
C VAL A 536 -6.74 -14.70 6.16
N LEU A 537 -6.74 -13.95 7.28
CA LEU A 537 -6.04 -14.33 8.51
C LEU A 537 -6.89 -15.16 9.48
N GLN A 538 -8.21 -15.23 9.26
CA GLN A 538 -9.18 -15.87 10.16
C GLN A 538 -8.75 -17.23 10.70
N ALA A 539 -8.20 -18.11 9.87
CA ALA A 539 -7.83 -19.46 10.30
C ALA A 539 -6.72 -19.45 11.38
N LEU A 540 -5.81 -18.49 11.36
CA LEU A 540 -4.81 -18.29 12.42
C LEU A 540 -5.39 -17.52 13.60
N ASP A 541 -6.16 -16.45 13.36
CA ASP A 541 -6.81 -15.66 14.41
C ASP A 541 -7.71 -16.51 15.31
N ASP A 542 -8.38 -17.53 14.77
CA ASP A 542 -9.26 -18.41 15.52
C ASP A 542 -8.54 -19.28 16.57
N ILE A 543 -7.22 -19.47 16.44
CA ILE A 543 -6.42 -20.43 17.24
C ILE A 543 -5.18 -19.81 17.90
N THR A 544 -4.82 -18.59 17.54
CA THR A 544 -3.65 -17.85 18.03
C THR A 544 -4.02 -16.39 18.33
N THR A 545 -3.08 -15.62 18.87
CA THR A 545 -3.25 -14.18 19.11
C THR A 545 -2.17 -13.41 18.37
N GLU A 546 -2.56 -12.37 17.64
CA GLU A 546 -1.62 -11.43 17.02
C GLU A 546 -0.84 -10.67 18.11
N ILE A 547 0.48 -10.59 17.98
CA ILE A 547 1.36 -10.16 19.07
C ILE A 547 1.24 -8.66 19.36
N ASP A 548 0.99 -7.81 18.36
CA ASP A 548 0.81 -6.38 18.56
C ASP A 548 -0.48 -6.08 19.32
N GLU A 549 -1.54 -6.87 19.08
CA GLU A 549 -2.73 -6.86 19.92
C GLU A 549 -2.45 -7.34 21.34
N ALA A 550 -1.77 -8.48 21.50
CA ALA A 550 -1.45 -9.04 22.82
C ALA A 550 -0.55 -8.12 23.67
N ALA A 551 0.37 -7.39 23.04
CA ALA A 551 1.24 -6.41 23.67
C ALA A 551 0.51 -5.07 23.97
N GLY A 552 -0.65 -4.85 23.37
CA GLY A 552 -1.38 -3.59 23.46
C GLY A 552 -0.68 -2.44 22.73
N LEU A 553 0.05 -2.74 21.64
CA LEU A 553 0.66 -1.73 20.79
C LEU A 553 -0.44 -0.87 20.13
N GLU A 554 -0.25 0.44 20.08
CA GLU A 554 -1.20 1.35 19.46
C GLU A 554 -1.37 0.99 17.98
N GLU A 555 -2.62 0.84 17.52
CA GLU A 555 -2.94 0.34 16.17
C GLU A 555 -2.23 1.15 15.07
N VAL A 556 -2.12 2.46 15.25
CA VAL A 556 -1.45 3.35 14.28
C VAL A 556 0.07 3.18 14.22
N GLU A 557 0.70 2.52 15.19
CA GLU A 557 2.15 2.30 15.24
C GLU A 557 2.57 0.87 14.84
N ARG A 558 1.62 0.01 14.43
CA ARG A 558 1.90 -1.40 14.07
C ARG A 558 2.50 -1.60 12.69
N TYR A 559 2.79 -0.53 11.94
CA TYR A 559 3.21 -0.65 10.55
C TYR A 559 4.66 -1.11 10.43
N THR A 560 4.93 -1.91 9.41
CA THR A 560 6.28 -2.34 9.02
C THR A 560 6.60 -1.97 7.58
N TYR A 561 5.63 -1.41 6.84
CA TYR A 561 5.74 -1.12 5.41
C TYR A 561 5.09 0.24 5.08
N VAL A 562 5.55 0.91 4.01
CA VAL A 562 4.89 2.12 3.48
C VAL A 562 4.72 2.00 1.98
N TYR A 563 3.47 2.05 1.53
CA TYR A 563 3.13 1.93 0.12
C TYR A 563 1.87 2.71 -0.22
N ASP A 564 1.92 3.36 -1.39
CA ASP A 564 0.98 4.38 -1.81
C ASP A 564 0.72 5.39 -0.67
N GLN A 565 -0.54 5.59 -0.30
CA GLN A 565 -0.96 6.53 0.73
C GLN A 565 -0.88 5.97 2.16
N ASN A 566 -0.51 4.69 2.35
CA ASN A 566 -0.69 3.99 3.61
C ASN A 566 0.63 3.57 4.25
N THR A 567 0.71 3.69 5.57
CA THR A 567 1.57 2.85 6.40
C THR A 567 0.84 1.54 6.73
N GLN A 568 1.49 0.41 6.51
CA GLN A 568 0.87 -0.91 6.44
C GLN A 568 1.59 -1.88 7.36
N GLN A 569 0.84 -2.73 8.06
CA GLN A 569 1.37 -3.89 8.78
C GLN A 569 1.32 -5.09 7.82
N LEU A 570 2.48 -5.57 7.38
CA LEU A 570 2.61 -6.75 6.52
C LEU A 570 3.41 -7.88 7.16
N ASP A 571 4.29 -7.52 8.10
CA ASP A 571 5.06 -8.46 8.89
C ASP A 571 4.35 -8.65 10.22
N HIS A 572 4.05 -9.91 10.58
CA HIS A 572 3.27 -10.23 11.77
C HIS A 572 3.97 -11.28 12.62
N ALA A 573 3.54 -11.36 13.88
CA ALA A 573 3.77 -12.53 14.72
C ALA A 573 2.46 -12.95 15.39
N PHE A 574 2.08 -14.21 15.21
CA PHE A 574 0.98 -14.86 15.90
C PHE A 574 1.54 -15.82 16.93
N VAL A 575 1.07 -15.71 18.17
CA VAL A 575 1.53 -16.53 19.29
C VAL A 575 0.42 -17.40 19.83
N SER A 576 0.75 -18.58 20.34
CA SER A 576 -0.24 -19.42 21.03
C SER A 576 -0.79 -18.71 22.28
N GLU A 577 -2.03 -19.03 22.66
CA GLU A 577 -2.69 -18.47 23.85
C GLU A 577 -1.83 -18.64 25.12
N ALA A 578 -1.09 -19.75 25.25
CA ALA A 578 -0.18 -19.98 26.37
C ALA A 578 0.95 -18.94 26.44
N ILE A 579 1.50 -18.50 25.29
CA ILE A 579 2.48 -17.41 25.24
C ILE A 579 1.79 -16.08 25.56
N ALA A 580 0.66 -15.79 24.91
CA ALA A 580 -0.07 -14.54 25.12
C ALA A 580 -0.44 -14.34 26.61
N ALA A 581 -0.94 -15.38 27.27
CA ALA A 581 -1.36 -15.36 28.67
C ALA A 581 -0.21 -15.11 29.67
N ARG A 582 1.04 -15.40 29.29
CA ARG A 582 2.23 -15.09 30.11
C ARG A 582 2.76 -13.67 29.90
N GLY A 583 2.22 -12.96 28.91
CA GLY A 583 2.64 -11.61 28.56
C GLY A 583 3.73 -11.61 27.50
N VAL A 584 3.63 -10.62 26.60
CA VAL A 584 4.53 -10.41 25.48
C VAL A 584 4.93 -8.94 25.41
N GLU A 585 6.10 -8.67 24.85
CA GLU A 585 6.53 -7.33 24.44
C GLU A 585 6.83 -7.39 22.93
N VAL A 586 6.49 -6.34 22.18
CA VAL A 586 6.85 -6.20 20.76
C VAL A 586 7.10 -4.74 20.42
N GLU A 587 8.04 -4.51 19.51
CA GLU A 587 8.40 -3.18 19.00
C GLU A 587 8.83 -3.29 17.53
N HIS A 588 8.25 -2.46 16.67
CA HIS A 588 8.74 -2.27 15.30
C HIS A 588 9.80 -1.18 15.28
N VAL A 589 10.97 -1.51 14.75
CA VAL A 589 12.12 -0.62 14.72
C VAL A 589 12.17 0.04 13.34
N HIS A 590 11.74 1.29 13.27
CA HIS A 590 11.55 2.02 12.01
C HIS A 590 12.83 2.52 11.31
N VAL A 591 13.84 1.66 11.15
CA VAL A 591 15.13 2.00 10.51
C VAL A 591 15.00 2.21 8.99
N ASN A 592 13.97 1.67 8.36
CA ASN A 592 13.76 1.75 6.92
C ASN A 592 12.71 2.80 6.56
N ASN A 593 11.50 2.69 7.10
CA ASN A 593 10.39 3.55 6.69
C ASN A 593 10.55 5.00 7.17
N TRP A 594 11.35 5.24 8.21
CA TRP A 594 11.70 6.60 8.65
C TRP A 594 12.97 7.15 8.00
N SER A 595 13.53 6.42 7.03
CA SER A 595 14.67 6.89 6.25
C SER A 595 14.38 8.27 5.67
N PRO A 596 15.39 9.15 5.58
CA PRO A 596 15.18 10.51 5.10
C PRO A 596 14.98 10.61 3.59
N THR A 597 15.36 9.56 2.85
CA THR A 597 15.21 9.48 1.40
C THR A 597 15.02 8.02 1.00
N TYR A 598 14.34 7.80 -0.13
CA TYR A 598 14.19 6.46 -0.71
C TYR A 598 15.53 5.72 -0.89
N LYS A 599 16.58 6.45 -1.29
CA LYS A 599 17.92 5.88 -1.51
C LYS A 599 18.62 5.43 -0.22
N ALA A 600 18.27 6.04 0.92
CA ALA A 600 18.85 5.68 2.21
C ALA A 600 18.16 4.46 2.83
N ARG A 601 16.97 4.10 2.35
CA ARG A 601 16.22 2.92 2.75
C ARG A 601 16.99 1.64 2.36
N ILE A 602 17.06 0.69 3.29
CA ILE A 602 17.91 -0.51 3.20
C ILE A 602 17.11 -1.77 2.85
N SER A 603 15.93 -1.90 3.45
CA SER A 603 14.87 -2.83 3.08
C SER A 603 13.59 -2.00 2.93
N ASP A 604 12.62 -2.43 2.13
CA ASP A 604 11.29 -1.83 2.11
C ASP A 604 10.44 -2.18 3.35
N HIS A 605 10.90 -3.12 4.18
CA HIS A 605 10.29 -3.50 5.45
C HIS A 605 11.10 -2.99 6.66
N ASP A 606 10.42 -2.55 7.72
CA ASP A 606 11.03 -2.35 9.02
C ASP A 606 11.13 -3.68 9.79
N PRO A 607 12.26 -3.96 10.47
CA PRO A 607 12.35 -5.10 11.36
C PRO A 607 11.53 -4.93 12.64
N SER A 608 11.09 -6.06 13.19
CA SER A 608 10.38 -6.15 14.47
C SER A 608 11.20 -6.93 15.50
N VAL A 609 11.03 -6.61 16.78
CA VAL A 609 11.58 -7.39 17.91
C VAL A 609 10.45 -7.70 18.87
N GLY A 610 10.32 -8.97 19.21
CA GLY A 610 9.44 -9.45 20.25
C GLY A 610 10.19 -10.09 21.40
N LYS A 611 9.56 -10.13 22.57
CA LYS A 611 10.01 -10.87 23.74
C LYS A 611 8.86 -11.63 24.35
N ILE A 612 9.09 -12.91 24.59
CA ILE A 612 8.09 -13.84 25.10
C ILE A 612 8.59 -14.59 26.32
N SER A 613 7.65 -15.12 27.09
CA SER A 613 7.87 -16.06 28.18
C SER A 613 7.35 -17.45 27.77
N LEU A 614 8.24 -18.44 27.82
CA LEU A 614 8.00 -19.85 27.48
C LEU A 614 7.64 -20.70 28.71
N CYS A 615 7.85 -20.13 29.89
CA CYS A 615 7.46 -20.53 31.24
C CYS A 615 7.45 -19.28 32.14
#